data_AF-A0AA43ZXK2-F1
#
_entry.id   AF-A0AA43ZXK2-F1
#
_cell.length_a   1.000
_cell.length_b   1.000
_cell.length_c   1.000
_cell.angle_alpha   90.00
_cell.angle_beta   90.00
_cell.angle_gamma   90.00
#
_symmetry.space_group_name_H-M   'P 1'
#
loop_
_entity.id
_entity.type
_entity.pdbx_description
1 polymer ?
#
loop_
_entity_poly.entity_id
_entity_poly.type
_entity_poly.pdbx_seq_one_letter_code
_entity_poly.pdbx_strand_id
1 'polypeptide(L)'
;MKTKNEVVDRLNVPVCICDSTLGSGEQTPGAVFSDIEKYRIAKLLDEAGVPQIEAGNPALGEAEKASVRHIARMGLSASVMSSNRADIADINASLECDVDSVSIGLPVSDIQMSNLLGKDREWVLNKIYESVFYAAEHGLYIGFVAEDASRADLGFLIDVAKVAKEAGADRFAYCDSVGVEDPFTCNERVRMLKQISGIDIEIIARNDFGMATANTLAALKAGARFARVTTMGLGLRAGNAPLEEAVLSARHLLGVDTGIDSTKLPALAASVSRASGVAIWPSKPVLGSNCFAQETGIINNPSVTEPYDPSEVGLARSIVIGKHAVRNTVVAALAEIGIEVDRNDADRLLVAVRSASAQMHRSLTPDELFLLYSDMVSGDNTYCDEPAGPTGPAGPAE
;
A
#
# COMPACT_ATOMS: atom_id res chain seq x y z
N MET A 1 -16.30 8.93 -20.95
CA MET A 1 -15.19 8.11 -21.43
C MET A 1 -14.15 9.03 -22.06
N LYS A 2 -12.92 8.94 -21.58
CA LYS A 2 -11.76 9.57 -22.20
C LYS A 2 -11.40 8.81 -23.47
N THR A 3 -10.95 9.52 -24.50
CA THR A 3 -10.36 8.92 -25.69
C THR A 3 -9.02 8.27 -25.35
N LYS A 4 -8.56 7.31 -26.18
CA LYS A 4 -7.24 6.69 -26.02
C LYS A 4 -6.12 7.72 -25.91
N ASN A 5 -6.15 8.79 -26.70
CA ASN A 5 -5.13 9.84 -26.66
C ASN A 5 -5.15 10.61 -25.32
N GLU A 6 -6.33 10.96 -24.81
CA GLU A 6 -6.45 11.59 -23.49
C GLU A 6 -5.94 10.67 -22.36
N VAL A 7 -6.13 9.36 -22.49
CA VAL A 7 -5.53 8.38 -21.56
C VAL A 7 -4.02 8.37 -21.70
N VAL A 8 -3.47 8.25 -22.91
CA VAL A 8 -2.00 8.27 -23.14
C VAL A 8 -1.36 9.53 -22.56
N ASP A 9 -1.95 10.69 -22.80
CA ASP A 9 -1.47 11.98 -22.28
C ASP A 9 -1.53 12.02 -20.74
N ARG A 10 -2.64 11.56 -20.15
CA ARG A 10 -2.78 11.48 -18.68
C ARG A 10 -1.74 10.57 -18.06
N LEU A 11 -1.47 9.44 -18.71
CA LEU A 11 -0.52 8.46 -18.21
C LEU A 11 0.92 8.85 -18.53
N ASN A 12 1.19 9.95 -19.26
CA ASN A 12 2.52 10.38 -19.70
C ASN A 12 3.39 11.03 -18.59
N VAL A 13 3.58 10.30 -17.49
CA VAL A 13 4.46 10.68 -16.37
C VAL A 13 5.69 9.75 -16.28
N PRO A 14 6.78 10.13 -15.60
CA PRO A 14 8.00 9.31 -15.51
C PRO A 14 7.74 7.91 -14.92
N VAL A 15 7.01 7.84 -13.81
CA VAL A 15 6.49 6.60 -13.22
C VAL A 15 5.00 6.75 -12.99
N CYS A 16 4.22 5.89 -13.62
CA CYS A 16 2.77 5.94 -13.59
C CYS A 16 2.22 4.84 -12.65
N ILE A 17 1.49 5.26 -11.63
CA ILE A 17 0.87 4.33 -10.68
C ILE A 17 -0.54 3.96 -11.14
N CYS A 18 -0.83 2.67 -11.17
CA CYS A 18 -2.18 2.13 -11.30
C CYS A 18 -2.61 1.56 -9.94
N ASP A 19 -3.58 2.19 -9.27
CA ASP A 19 -4.13 1.64 -8.04
C ASP A 19 -5.23 0.62 -8.36
N SER A 20 -5.11 -0.57 -7.79
CA SER A 20 -6.04 -1.69 -7.96
C SER A 20 -6.73 -2.06 -6.64
N THR A 21 -6.90 -1.09 -5.73
CA THR A 21 -7.60 -1.34 -4.45
C THR A 21 -9.03 -1.82 -4.68
N LEU A 22 -9.72 -1.22 -5.67
CA LEU A 22 -11.09 -1.57 -6.08
C LEU A 22 -11.15 -2.77 -7.06
N GLY A 23 -9.99 -3.36 -7.39
CA GLY A 23 -9.88 -4.56 -8.22
C GLY A 23 -9.24 -5.68 -7.44
N SER A 24 -7.91 -5.79 -7.49
CA SER A 24 -7.15 -6.80 -6.75
C SER A 24 -7.30 -6.68 -5.24
N GLY A 25 -7.50 -5.48 -4.69
CA GLY A 25 -7.66 -5.27 -3.25
C GLY A 25 -8.94 -5.89 -2.69
N GLU A 26 -10.04 -5.87 -3.43
CA GLU A 26 -11.29 -6.55 -3.06
C GLU A 26 -11.18 -8.08 -3.02
N GLN A 27 -10.14 -8.64 -3.63
CA GLN A 27 -9.87 -10.07 -3.54
C GLN A 27 -9.26 -10.46 -2.18
N THR A 28 -8.99 -9.51 -1.28
CA THR A 28 -8.61 -9.83 0.11
C THR A 28 -9.71 -10.63 0.79
N PRO A 29 -9.42 -11.83 1.31
CA PRO A 29 -10.42 -12.61 2.03
C PRO A 29 -11.06 -11.82 3.18
N GLY A 30 -12.38 -11.63 3.09
CA GLY A 30 -13.16 -10.89 4.10
C GLY A 30 -13.28 -9.38 3.87
N ALA A 31 -12.55 -8.81 2.92
CA ALA A 31 -12.78 -7.42 2.49
C ALA A 31 -13.97 -7.37 1.54
N VAL A 32 -14.99 -6.58 1.88
CA VAL A 32 -16.17 -6.37 1.03
C VAL A 32 -16.52 -4.90 1.06
N PHE A 33 -16.40 -4.21 -0.07
CA PHE A 33 -16.77 -2.81 -0.17
C PHE A 33 -18.22 -2.67 -0.63
N SER A 34 -18.98 -1.83 0.04
CA SER A 34 -20.24 -1.33 -0.52
C SER A 34 -19.96 -0.37 -1.68
N ASP A 35 -20.93 -0.20 -2.57
CA ASP A 35 -20.79 0.72 -3.72
C ASP A 35 -20.43 2.15 -3.30
N ILE A 36 -21.03 2.66 -2.22
CA ILE A 36 -20.73 4.01 -1.72
C ILE A 36 -19.28 4.12 -1.26
N GLU A 37 -18.74 3.07 -0.62
CA GLU A 37 -17.33 3.02 -0.23
C GLU A 37 -16.43 2.95 -1.45
N LYS A 38 -16.76 2.14 -2.46
CA LYS A 38 -16.02 2.08 -3.74
C LYS A 38 -15.94 3.47 -4.38
N TYR A 39 -17.07 4.18 -4.46
CA TYR A 39 -17.12 5.53 -5.05
C TYR A 39 -16.29 6.52 -4.24
N ARG A 40 -16.36 6.44 -2.90
CA ARG A 40 -15.57 7.32 -2.03
C ARG A 40 -14.07 7.06 -2.19
N ILE A 41 -13.66 5.79 -2.23
CA ILE A 41 -12.26 5.38 -2.44
C ILE A 41 -11.77 5.85 -3.82
N ALA A 42 -12.54 5.63 -4.89
CA ALA A 42 -12.20 6.11 -6.23
C ALA A 42 -11.98 7.63 -6.27
N LYS A 43 -12.85 8.39 -5.60
CA LYS A 43 -12.69 9.84 -5.47
C LYS A 43 -11.45 10.24 -4.67
N LEU A 44 -11.15 9.53 -3.58
CA LEU A 44 -9.95 9.81 -2.77
C LEU A 44 -8.65 9.49 -3.53
N LEU A 45 -8.64 8.43 -4.35
CA LEU A 45 -7.54 8.11 -5.26
C LEU A 45 -7.34 9.23 -6.29
N ASP A 46 -8.42 9.71 -6.90
CA ASP A 46 -8.37 10.83 -7.84
C ASP A 46 -7.90 12.13 -7.18
N GLU A 47 -8.41 12.46 -5.98
CA GLU A 47 -7.99 13.62 -5.19
C GLU A 47 -6.50 13.55 -4.81
N ALA A 48 -5.96 12.34 -4.57
CA ALA A 48 -4.53 12.10 -4.33
C ALA A 48 -3.68 12.22 -5.60
N GLY A 49 -4.28 12.34 -6.78
CA GLY A 49 -3.57 12.45 -8.06
C GLY A 49 -3.13 11.11 -8.65
N VAL A 50 -3.75 10.00 -8.24
CA VAL A 50 -3.47 8.68 -8.84
C VAL A 50 -3.88 8.72 -10.32
N PRO A 51 -2.97 8.44 -11.28
CA PRO A 51 -3.25 8.66 -12.69
C PRO A 51 -4.17 7.59 -13.30
N GLN A 52 -4.22 6.38 -12.72
CA GLN A 52 -5.11 5.31 -13.17
C GLN A 52 -5.66 4.47 -11.99
N ILE A 53 -6.94 4.12 -12.08
CA ILE A 53 -7.66 3.32 -11.08
C ILE A 53 -8.24 2.10 -11.79
N GLU A 54 -7.88 0.89 -11.35
CA GLU A 54 -8.58 -0.33 -11.74
C GLU A 54 -9.80 -0.53 -10.83
N ALA A 55 -10.99 -0.43 -11.40
CA ALA A 55 -12.25 -0.26 -10.67
C ALA A 55 -13.08 -1.55 -10.52
N GLY A 56 -12.54 -2.72 -10.87
CA GLY A 56 -13.23 -4.01 -10.72
C GLY A 56 -13.28 -4.87 -11.97
N ASN A 57 -14.12 -5.90 -11.97
CA ASN A 57 -14.35 -6.80 -13.12
C ASN A 57 -15.84 -6.83 -13.51
N PRO A 58 -16.26 -6.10 -14.55
CA PRO A 58 -17.64 -6.07 -15.03
C PRO A 58 -18.26 -7.43 -15.35
N ALA A 59 -17.45 -8.45 -15.65
CA ALA A 59 -17.91 -9.80 -15.95
C ALA A 59 -18.42 -10.58 -14.73
N LEU A 60 -18.22 -10.08 -13.50
CA LEU A 60 -18.72 -10.72 -12.28
C LEU A 60 -20.24 -10.60 -12.11
N GLY A 61 -20.89 -9.71 -12.87
CA GLY A 61 -22.35 -9.58 -12.92
C GLY A 61 -22.83 -8.14 -12.91
N GLU A 62 -24.15 -7.96 -13.00
CA GLU A 62 -24.78 -6.64 -13.17
C GLU A 62 -24.52 -5.67 -12.00
N ALA A 63 -24.37 -6.17 -10.78
CA ALA A 63 -24.03 -5.32 -9.63
C ALA A 63 -22.62 -4.71 -9.79
N GLU A 64 -21.64 -5.52 -10.15
CA GLU A 64 -20.26 -5.07 -10.36
C GLU A 64 -20.18 -4.15 -11.58
N LYS A 65 -20.88 -4.49 -12.66
CA LYS A 65 -21.02 -3.66 -13.87
C LYS A 65 -21.62 -2.29 -13.56
N ALA A 66 -22.67 -2.22 -12.73
CA ALA A 66 -23.26 -0.96 -12.30
C ALA A 66 -22.27 -0.09 -11.50
N SER A 67 -21.50 -0.73 -10.61
CA SER A 67 -20.50 -0.05 -9.79
C SER A 67 -19.33 0.50 -10.62
N VAL A 68 -18.74 -0.32 -11.51
CA VAL A 68 -17.69 0.09 -12.45
C VAL A 68 -18.18 1.22 -13.36
N ARG A 69 -19.39 1.09 -13.94
CA ARG A 69 -19.99 2.13 -14.79
C ARG A 69 -20.20 3.44 -14.03
N HIS A 70 -20.59 3.37 -12.77
CA HIS A 70 -20.72 4.58 -11.94
C HIS A 70 -19.37 5.27 -11.81
N ILE A 71 -18.32 4.54 -11.39
CA ILE A 71 -16.97 5.08 -11.21
C ILE A 71 -16.44 5.71 -12.51
N ALA A 72 -16.60 5.02 -13.65
CA ALA A 72 -16.19 5.52 -14.97
C ALA A 72 -16.87 6.85 -15.35
N ARG A 73 -18.08 7.10 -14.82
CA ARG A 73 -18.89 8.30 -15.10
C ARG A 73 -18.83 9.37 -14.00
N MET A 74 -18.03 9.18 -12.95
CA MET A 74 -17.87 10.17 -11.87
C MET A 74 -17.15 11.47 -12.29
N GLY A 75 -16.59 11.52 -13.50
CA GLY A 75 -15.84 12.69 -13.98
C GLY A 75 -14.45 12.82 -13.35
N LEU A 76 -13.85 11.70 -12.95
CA LEU A 76 -12.50 11.65 -12.37
C LEU A 76 -11.45 12.10 -13.37
N SER A 77 -10.39 12.75 -12.86
CA SER A 77 -9.20 13.08 -13.65
C SER A 77 -8.42 11.83 -14.05
N ALA A 78 -8.34 10.84 -13.15
CA ALA A 78 -7.75 9.53 -13.35
C ALA A 78 -8.40 8.77 -14.51
N SER A 79 -7.60 7.97 -15.22
CA SER A 79 -8.11 6.96 -16.15
C SER A 79 -8.78 5.83 -15.36
N VAL A 80 -10.01 5.46 -15.72
CA VAL A 80 -10.71 4.32 -15.11
C VAL A 80 -10.51 3.08 -15.98
N MET A 81 -9.91 2.06 -15.39
CA MET A 81 -9.60 0.77 -16.01
C MET A 81 -10.48 -0.33 -15.40
N SER A 82 -10.90 -1.32 -16.21
CA SER A 82 -11.49 -2.56 -15.71
C SER A 82 -10.58 -3.76 -15.96
N SER A 83 -10.72 -4.79 -15.12
CA SER A 83 -10.05 -6.09 -15.28
C SER A 83 -10.90 -7.06 -16.09
N ASN A 84 -10.25 -7.84 -16.95
CA ASN A 84 -10.88 -8.74 -17.89
C ASN A 84 -10.04 -10.02 -18.00
N ARG A 85 -10.68 -11.16 -18.15
CA ARG A 85 -10.01 -12.33 -18.72
C ARG A 85 -9.74 -12.05 -20.21
N ALA A 86 -8.85 -12.81 -20.83
CA ALA A 86 -8.69 -12.84 -22.29
C ALA A 86 -9.91 -13.47 -22.98
N ASP A 87 -11.07 -12.82 -22.87
CA ASP A 87 -12.36 -13.24 -23.42
C ASP A 87 -13.13 -12.04 -23.97
N ILE A 88 -13.75 -12.21 -25.14
CA ILE A 88 -14.47 -11.13 -25.83
C ILE A 88 -15.72 -10.70 -25.04
N ALA A 89 -16.38 -11.61 -24.32
CA ALA A 89 -17.56 -11.26 -23.52
C ALA A 89 -17.18 -10.38 -22.31
N ASP A 90 -16.04 -10.66 -21.66
CA ASP A 90 -15.51 -9.82 -20.58
C ASP A 90 -15.20 -8.40 -21.11
N ILE A 91 -14.53 -8.29 -22.26
CA ILE A 91 -14.21 -6.99 -22.88
C ILE A 91 -15.49 -6.22 -23.25
N ASN A 92 -16.51 -6.90 -23.77
CA ASN A 92 -17.81 -6.29 -24.05
C ASN A 92 -18.49 -5.77 -22.78
N ALA A 93 -18.46 -6.53 -21.68
CA ALA A 93 -19.00 -6.07 -20.41
C ALA A 93 -18.30 -4.79 -19.91
N SER A 94 -16.99 -4.67 -20.16
CA SER A 94 -16.21 -3.46 -19.88
C SER A 94 -16.57 -2.29 -20.77
N LEU A 95 -16.75 -2.51 -22.08
CA LEU A 95 -17.19 -1.48 -23.03
C LEU A 95 -18.56 -0.90 -22.62
N GLU A 96 -19.48 -1.75 -22.15
CA GLU A 96 -20.79 -1.32 -21.64
C GLU A 96 -20.72 -0.47 -20.35
N CYS A 97 -19.56 -0.39 -19.70
CA CYS A 97 -19.32 0.44 -18.52
C CYS A 97 -18.71 1.81 -18.86
N ASP A 98 -18.40 2.09 -20.14
CA ASP A 98 -17.72 3.32 -20.59
C ASP A 98 -16.35 3.55 -19.92
N VAL A 99 -15.63 2.47 -19.59
CA VAL A 99 -14.28 2.56 -19.03
C VAL A 99 -13.31 3.17 -20.04
N ASP A 100 -12.29 3.85 -19.53
CA ASP A 100 -11.27 4.49 -20.35
C ASP A 100 -10.21 3.47 -20.84
N SER A 101 -10.06 2.35 -20.13
CA SER A 101 -8.98 1.38 -20.35
C SER A 101 -9.38 -0.03 -19.91
N VAL A 102 -8.68 -1.03 -20.44
CA VAL A 102 -8.85 -2.43 -20.03
C VAL A 102 -7.52 -3.07 -19.66
N SER A 103 -7.57 -3.87 -18.61
CA SER A 103 -6.55 -4.83 -18.21
C SER A 103 -7.01 -6.21 -18.67
N ILE A 104 -6.24 -6.89 -19.51
CA ILE A 104 -6.59 -8.21 -20.07
C ILE A 104 -5.55 -9.22 -19.57
N GLY A 105 -5.98 -10.20 -18.76
CA GLY A 105 -5.09 -11.19 -18.15
C GLY A 105 -5.19 -12.58 -18.77
N LEU A 106 -4.04 -13.26 -18.87
CA LEU A 106 -3.96 -14.69 -19.19
C LEU A 106 -2.72 -15.35 -18.54
N PRO A 107 -2.84 -16.59 -18.01
CA PRO A 107 -1.70 -17.39 -17.56
C PRO A 107 -0.66 -17.68 -18.65
N VAL A 108 0.61 -17.46 -18.32
CA VAL A 108 1.73 -17.67 -19.27
C VAL A 108 2.84 -18.59 -18.74
N SER A 109 2.76 -19.03 -17.48
CA SER A 109 3.71 -20.02 -16.95
C SER A 109 3.31 -21.44 -17.34
N ASP A 110 4.28 -22.32 -17.58
CA ASP A 110 4.00 -23.71 -17.98
C ASP A 110 3.16 -24.44 -16.91
N ILE A 111 3.36 -24.12 -15.62
CA ILE A 111 2.59 -24.68 -14.51
C ILE A 111 1.12 -24.24 -14.56
N GLN A 112 0.81 -22.98 -14.84
CA GLN A 112 -0.58 -22.53 -14.92
C GLN A 112 -1.24 -22.92 -16.25
N MET A 113 -0.52 -22.84 -17.37
CA MET A 113 -1.05 -23.29 -18.67
C MET A 113 -1.45 -24.77 -18.63
N SER A 114 -0.61 -25.63 -18.03
CA SER A 114 -0.89 -27.06 -17.93
C SER A 114 -2.00 -27.39 -16.93
N ASN A 115 -1.98 -26.77 -15.74
CA ASN A 115 -2.86 -27.18 -14.64
C ASN A 115 -4.16 -26.38 -14.53
N LEU A 116 -4.21 -25.15 -15.04
CA LEU A 116 -5.41 -24.30 -15.00
C LEU A 116 -6.12 -24.24 -16.35
N LEU A 117 -5.37 -24.05 -17.45
CA LEU A 117 -5.97 -23.89 -18.77
C LEU A 117 -6.11 -25.22 -19.52
N GLY A 118 -5.16 -26.15 -19.34
CA GLY A 118 -5.03 -27.34 -20.18
C GLY A 118 -4.75 -26.98 -21.64
N LYS A 119 -3.93 -25.94 -21.87
CA LYS A 119 -3.63 -25.36 -23.19
C LYS A 119 -2.13 -25.27 -23.43
N ASP A 120 -1.74 -25.23 -24.70
CA ASP A 120 -0.35 -25.05 -25.12
C ASP A 120 -0.01 -23.57 -25.38
N ARG A 121 1.29 -23.33 -25.61
CA ARG A 121 1.84 -21.99 -25.87
C ARG A 121 1.25 -21.34 -27.13
N GLU A 122 0.99 -22.11 -28.18
CA GLU A 122 0.43 -21.59 -29.44
C GLU A 122 -1.00 -21.09 -29.23
N TRP A 123 -1.83 -21.86 -28.53
CA TRP A 123 -3.17 -21.45 -28.15
C TRP A 123 -3.14 -20.15 -27.32
N VAL A 124 -2.21 -20.05 -26.36
CA VAL A 124 -2.05 -18.84 -25.53
C VAL A 124 -1.73 -17.63 -26.39
N LEU A 125 -0.75 -17.70 -27.30
CA LEU A 125 -0.41 -16.58 -28.18
C LEU A 125 -1.60 -16.18 -29.07
N ASN A 126 -2.31 -17.15 -29.64
CA ASN A 126 -3.49 -16.88 -30.47
C ASN A 126 -4.61 -16.20 -29.67
N LYS A 127 -4.85 -16.63 -28.42
CA LYS A 127 -5.87 -16.05 -27.55
C LYS A 127 -5.53 -14.62 -27.12
N ILE A 128 -4.24 -14.36 -26.87
CA ILE A 128 -3.74 -13.01 -26.59
C ILE A 128 -3.99 -12.11 -27.79
N TYR A 129 -3.60 -12.54 -28.99
CA TYR A 129 -3.81 -11.75 -30.20
C TYR A 129 -5.30 -11.45 -30.40
N GLU A 130 -6.16 -12.45 -30.35
CA GLU A 130 -7.62 -12.30 -30.52
C GLU A 130 -8.21 -11.26 -29.56
N SER A 131 -7.95 -11.41 -28.25
CA SER A 131 -8.55 -10.57 -27.22
C SER A 131 -8.00 -9.14 -27.22
N VAL A 132 -6.68 -8.97 -27.35
CA VAL A 132 -6.04 -7.66 -27.38
C VAL A 132 -6.40 -6.89 -28.65
N PHE A 133 -6.40 -7.56 -29.80
CA PHE A 133 -6.78 -6.96 -31.08
C PHE A 133 -8.23 -6.47 -31.04
N TYR A 134 -9.14 -7.30 -30.50
CA TYR A 134 -10.53 -6.90 -30.32
C TYR A 134 -10.67 -5.64 -29.48
N ALA A 135 -9.99 -5.54 -28.34
CA ALA A 135 -10.00 -4.32 -27.52
C ALA A 135 -9.40 -3.11 -28.25
N ALA A 136 -8.38 -3.33 -29.08
CA ALA A 136 -7.72 -2.27 -29.84
C ALA A 136 -8.62 -1.69 -30.94
N GLU A 137 -9.39 -2.54 -31.64
CA GLU A 137 -10.39 -2.11 -32.63
C GLU A 137 -11.50 -1.23 -32.01
N HIS A 138 -11.75 -1.38 -30.70
CA HIS A 138 -12.71 -0.55 -29.97
C HIS A 138 -12.08 0.71 -29.35
N GLY A 139 -10.81 1.00 -29.67
CA GLY A 139 -10.16 2.26 -29.29
C GLY A 139 -9.82 2.38 -27.80
N LEU A 140 -9.68 1.27 -27.08
CA LEU A 140 -9.30 1.26 -25.67
C LEU A 140 -7.79 1.42 -25.49
N TYR A 141 -7.38 1.98 -24.35
CA TYR A 141 -6.01 1.82 -23.83
C TYR A 141 -5.90 0.45 -23.14
N ILE A 142 -4.86 -0.32 -23.46
CA ILE A 142 -4.78 -1.74 -23.12
C ILE A 142 -3.51 -2.05 -22.34
N GLY A 143 -3.69 -2.58 -21.13
CA GLY A 143 -2.63 -3.29 -20.39
C GLY A 143 -2.82 -4.80 -20.52
N PHE A 144 -1.88 -5.50 -21.13
CA PHE A 144 -1.90 -6.97 -21.15
C PHE A 144 -1.17 -7.52 -19.93
N VAL A 145 -1.84 -8.32 -19.10
CA VAL A 145 -1.28 -8.93 -17.89
C VAL A 145 -0.83 -10.35 -18.17
N ALA A 146 0.47 -10.57 -18.12
CA ALA A 146 1.07 -11.88 -18.15
C ALA A 146 1.05 -12.49 -16.74
N GLU A 147 0.02 -13.27 -16.45
CA GLU A 147 -0.14 -13.89 -15.13
C GLU A 147 0.95 -14.95 -14.89
N ASP A 148 1.53 -14.91 -13.69
CA ASP A 148 2.58 -15.82 -13.23
C ASP A 148 3.88 -15.73 -14.04
N ALA A 149 4.16 -14.54 -14.58
CA ALA A 149 5.35 -14.24 -15.35
C ALA A 149 6.65 -14.50 -14.55
N SER A 150 6.65 -14.37 -13.23
CA SER A 150 7.82 -14.67 -12.39
C SER A 150 8.31 -16.12 -12.50
N ARG A 151 7.42 -17.05 -12.86
CA ARG A 151 7.74 -18.48 -13.03
C ARG A 151 7.70 -18.96 -14.47
N ALA A 152 7.43 -18.07 -15.42
CA ALA A 152 7.40 -18.39 -16.83
C ALA A 152 8.81 -18.39 -17.47
N ASP A 153 8.97 -19.18 -18.51
CA ASP A 153 10.15 -19.14 -19.38
C ASP A 153 10.31 -17.74 -19.99
N LEU A 154 11.50 -17.14 -19.84
CA LEU A 154 11.74 -15.76 -20.27
C LEU A 154 11.65 -15.62 -21.80
N GLY A 155 12.06 -16.65 -22.55
CA GLY A 155 11.93 -16.67 -24.01
C GLY A 155 10.46 -16.57 -24.43
N PHE A 156 9.62 -17.42 -23.85
CA PHE A 156 8.17 -17.35 -24.10
C PHE A 156 7.54 -16.03 -23.66
N LEU A 157 7.93 -15.46 -22.52
CA LEU A 157 7.45 -14.14 -22.10
C LEU A 157 7.75 -13.03 -23.12
N ILE A 158 8.92 -13.08 -23.76
CA ILE A 158 9.28 -12.14 -24.82
C ILE A 158 8.35 -12.31 -26.03
N ASP A 159 8.03 -13.55 -26.40
CA ASP A 159 7.10 -13.83 -27.50
C ASP A 159 5.69 -13.33 -27.17
N VAL A 160 5.19 -13.61 -25.96
CA VAL A 160 3.92 -13.10 -25.43
C VAL A 160 3.89 -11.56 -25.48
N ALA A 161 4.96 -10.89 -25.03
CA ALA A 161 5.04 -9.43 -25.06
C ALA A 161 5.03 -8.86 -26.49
N LYS A 162 5.70 -9.52 -27.45
CA LYS A 162 5.68 -9.13 -28.86
C LYS A 162 4.29 -9.31 -29.47
N VAL A 163 3.65 -10.44 -29.23
CA VAL A 163 2.29 -10.71 -29.74
C VAL A 163 1.27 -9.74 -29.15
N ALA A 164 1.34 -9.47 -27.85
CA ALA A 164 0.47 -8.45 -27.22
C ALA A 164 0.70 -7.07 -27.84
N LYS A 165 1.95 -6.66 -28.05
CA LYS A 165 2.31 -5.40 -28.71
C LYS A 165 1.77 -5.32 -30.15
N GLU A 166 1.96 -6.38 -30.93
CA GLU A 166 1.49 -6.47 -32.32
C GLU A 166 -0.03 -6.39 -32.41
N ALA A 167 -0.75 -7.02 -31.48
CA ALA A 167 -2.20 -6.96 -31.39
C ALA A 167 -2.73 -5.58 -30.91
N GLY A 168 -1.87 -4.69 -30.40
CA GLY A 168 -2.23 -3.32 -30.04
C GLY A 168 -2.22 -3.01 -28.54
N ALA A 169 -1.62 -3.86 -27.70
CA ALA A 169 -1.40 -3.53 -26.29
C ALA A 169 -0.49 -2.31 -26.13
N ASP A 170 -0.88 -1.37 -25.28
CA ASP A 170 -0.11 -0.16 -24.96
C ASP A 170 0.98 -0.44 -23.92
N ARG A 171 0.73 -1.39 -23.01
CA ARG A 171 1.72 -1.87 -22.04
C ARG A 171 1.59 -3.37 -21.74
N PHE A 172 2.69 -3.96 -21.29
CA PHE A 172 2.78 -5.33 -20.83
C PHE A 172 3.02 -5.38 -19.32
N ALA A 173 2.12 -6.00 -18.58
CA ALA A 173 2.23 -6.16 -17.14
C ALA A 173 2.89 -7.50 -16.79
N TYR A 174 4.09 -7.39 -16.22
CA TYR A 174 4.83 -8.49 -15.63
C TYR A 174 4.28 -8.76 -14.22
N CYS A 175 3.60 -9.89 -14.04
CA CYS A 175 2.92 -10.23 -12.79
C CYS A 175 3.62 -11.36 -12.04
N ASP A 176 4.13 -11.05 -10.84
CA ASP A 176 4.54 -12.05 -9.85
C ASP A 176 3.31 -12.53 -9.05
N SER A 177 2.47 -13.35 -9.68
CA SER A 177 1.16 -13.77 -9.16
C SER A 177 1.20 -14.47 -7.80
N VAL A 178 2.33 -15.08 -7.46
CA VAL A 178 2.52 -15.86 -6.23
C VAL A 178 3.55 -15.27 -5.27
N GLY A 179 4.11 -14.10 -5.59
CA GLY A 179 5.02 -13.36 -4.70
C GLY A 179 6.33 -14.10 -4.43
N VAL A 180 6.83 -14.86 -5.40
CA VAL A 180 8.00 -15.76 -5.25
C VAL A 180 9.31 -15.15 -5.70
N GLU A 181 9.26 -14.01 -6.39
CA GLU A 181 10.45 -13.42 -7.00
C GLU A 181 11.23 -12.54 -6.00
N ASP A 182 12.55 -12.56 -6.10
CA ASP A 182 13.43 -11.63 -5.38
C ASP A 182 13.72 -10.38 -6.25
N PRO A 183 14.09 -9.25 -5.63
CA PRO A 183 14.27 -7.99 -6.36
C PRO A 183 15.42 -8.01 -7.37
N PHE A 184 16.42 -8.88 -7.20
CA PHE A 184 17.54 -8.96 -8.14
C PHE A 184 17.10 -9.66 -9.43
N THR A 185 16.44 -10.81 -9.30
CA THR A 185 15.84 -11.55 -10.42
C THR A 185 14.79 -10.71 -11.14
N CYS A 186 13.93 -10.01 -10.39
CA CYS A 186 12.92 -9.11 -10.95
C CYS A 186 13.56 -8.02 -11.83
N ASN A 187 14.62 -7.37 -11.32
CA ASN A 187 15.34 -6.32 -12.05
C ASN A 187 15.91 -6.84 -13.38
N GLU A 188 16.55 -8.00 -13.36
CA GLU A 188 17.17 -8.60 -14.55
C GLU A 188 16.13 -8.97 -15.61
N ARG A 189 15.05 -9.65 -15.20
CA ARG A 189 14.00 -10.12 -16.11
C ARG A 189 13.23 -8.96 -16.73
N VAL A 190 12.84 -7.96 -15.93
CA VAL A 190 12.17 -6.75 -16.44
C VAL A 190 13.07 -5.98 -17.40
N ARG A 191 14.37 -5.84 -17.09
CA ARG A 191 15.33 -5.16 -17.98
C ARG A 191 15.40 -5.87 -19.33
N MET A 192 15.59 -7.19 -19.33
CA MET A 192 15.66 -7.99 -20.57
C MET A 192 14.37 -7.91 -21.37
N LEU A 193 13.22 -8.06 -20.71
CA LEU A 193 11.92 -7.97 -21.34
C LEU A 193 11.70 -6.61 -22.00
N LYS A 194 11.98 -5.52 -21.28
CA LYS A 194 11.90 -4.14 -21.78
C LYS A 194 12.79 -3.93 -22.99
N GLN A 195 14.05 -4.36 -22.92
CA GLN A 195 15.04 -4.17 -23.99
C GLN A 195 14.68 -4.93 -25.26
N ILE A 196 14.17 -6.16 -25.16
CA ILE A 196 13.94 -7.03 -26.32
C ILE A 196 12.57 -6.78 -26.96
N SER A 197 11.51 -6.55 -26.17
CA SER A 197 10.16 -6.31 -26.70
C SER A 197 9.93 -4.85 -27.09
N GLY A 198 10.60 -3.91 -26.40
CA GLY A 198 10.41 -2.48 -26.59
C GLY A 198 8.98 -1.99 -26.30
N ILE A 199 8.18 -2.74 -25.54
CA ILE A 199 6.88 -2.27 -25.02
C ILE A 199 7.07 -1.61 -23.65
N ASP A 200 6.15 -0.75 -23.21
CA ASP A 200 6.12 -0.30 -21.83
C ASP A 200 5.81 -1.45 -20.87
N ILE A 201 6.51 -1.49 -19.74
CA ILE A 201 6.36 -2.53 -18.72
C ILE A 201 5.65 -1.97 -17.50
N GLU A 202 4.64 -2.70 -17.04
CA GLU A 202 4.00 -2.57 -15.73
C GLU A 202 4.48 -3.69 -14.81
N ILE A 203 4.83 -3.37 -13.57
CA ILE A 203 5.10 -4.38 -12.53
C ILE A 203 3.85 -4.61 -11.68
N ILE A 204 3.50 -5.87 -11.45
CA ILE A 204 2.49 -6.29 -10.48
C ILE A 204 3.15 -7.29 -9.54
N ALA A 205 3.45 -6.89 -8.30
CA ALA A 205 4.15 -7.73 -7.34
C ALA A 205 3.23 -8.13 -6.17
N ARG A 206 3.15 -9.45 -5.89
CA ARG A 206 2.51 -9.97 -4.68
C ARG A 206 3.52 -10.11 -3.54
N ASN A 207 3.03 -10.17 -2.31
CA ASN A 207 3.86 -9.96 -1.12
C ASN A 207 4.12 -11.21 -0.28
N ASP A 208 4.02 -12.41 -0.85
CA ASP A 208 4.09 -13.68 -0.10
C ASP A 208 5.41 -13.87 0.67
N PHE A 209 6.53 -13.36 0.16
CA PHE A 209 7.81 -13.31 0.89
C PHE A 209 8.18 -11.91 1.43
N GLY A 210 7.24 -10.97 1.48
CA GLY A 210 7.49 -9.60 1.97
C GLY A 210 8.32 -8.73 1.00
N MET A 211 8.42 -9.13 -0.27
CA MET A 211 9.29 -8.48 -1.26
C MET A 211 8.55 -7.58 -2.26
N ALA A 212 7.22 -7.37 -2.14
CA ALA A 212 6.45 -6.69 -3.19
C ALA A 212 6.92 -5.25 -3.45
N THR A 213 7.17 -4.47 -2.40
CA THR A 213 7.72 -3.10 -2.50
C THR A 213 9.11 -3.12 -3.14
N ALA A 214 9.98 -4.04 -2.71
CA ALA A 214 11.33 -4.17 -3.25
C ALA A 214 11.32 -4.56 -4.74
N ASN A 215 10.49 -5.52 -5.14
CA ASN A 215 10.31 -5.94 -6.53
C ASN A 215 9.75 -4.81 -7.40
N THR A 216 8.81 -4.03 -6.85
CA THR A 216 8.28 -2.85 -7.54
C THR A 216 9.40 -1.84 -7.83
N LEU A 217 10.22 -1.48 -6.85
CA LEU A 217 11.35 -0.56 -7.05
C LEU A 217 12.42 -1.14 -7.97
N ALA A 218 12.68 -2.44 -7.88
CA ALA A 218 13.62 -3.15 -8.73
C ALA A 218 13.19 -3.10 -10.20
N ALA A 219 11.90 -3.33 -10.49
CA ALA A 219 11.35 -3.22 -11.83
C ALA A 219 11.38 -1.78 -12.36
N LEU A 220 11.01 -0.79 -11.54
CA LEU A 220 11.11 0.63 -11.92
C LEU A 220 12.54 1.02 -12.26
N LYS A 221 13.52 0.60 -11.44
CA LYS A 221 14.95 0.80 -11.70
C LYS A 221 15.44 0.04 -12.95
N ALA A 222 14.78 -1.03 -13.35
CA ALA A 222 15.06 -1.77 -14.57
C ALA A 222 14.48 -1.11 -15.83
N GLY A 223 13.65 -0.06 -15.68
CA GLY A 223 13.01 0.65 -16.78
C GLY A 223 11.53 0.32 -16.97
N ALA A 224 10.89 -0.38 -16.01
CA ALA A 224 9.44 -0.38 -15.94
C ALA A 224 8.95 1.05 -15.69
N ARG A 225 7.86 1.40 -16.36
CA ARG A 225 7.28 2.74 -16.32
C ARG A 225 6.01 2.78 -15.48
N PHE A 226 5.36 1.63 -15.33
CA PHE A 226 4.12 1.49 -14.60
C PHE A 226 4.31 0.59 -13.39
N ALA A 227 3.61 0.89 -12.30
CA ALA A 227 3.51 -0.01 -11.16
C ALA A 227 2.04 -0.15 -10.75
N ARG A 228 1.58 -1.39 -10.62
CA ARG A 228 0.27 -1.69 -10.08
C ARG A 228 0.39 -2.00 -8.60
N VAL A 229 -0.36 -1.26 -7.80
CA VAL A 229 -0.29 -1.28 -6.35
C VAL A 229 -1.70 -1.26 -5.77
N THR A 230 -1.81 -1.44 -4.46
CA THR A 230 -3.07 -1.23 -3.75
C THR A 230 -2.81 -0.46 -2.46
N THR A 231 -3.78 0.32 -2.03
CA THR A 231 -3.75 1.01 -0.75
C THR A 231 -3.58 0.00 0.39
N MET A 232 -2.63 0.24 1.30
CA MET A 232 -2.26 -0.66 2.40
C MET A 232 -1.72 -2.03 1.97
N GLY A 233 -1.52 -2.27 0.66
CA GLY A 233 -1.10 -3.56 0.14
C GLY A 233 -2.20 -4.61 0.14
N LEU A 234 -3.49 -4.23 0.16
CA LEU A 234 -4.59 -5.19 0.06
C LEU A 234 -4.48 -6.09 -1.18
N GLY A 235 -4.83 -7.35 -1.03
CA GLY A 235 -4.97 -8.34 -2.10
C GLY A 235 -5.10 -9.76 -1.57
N LEU A 236 -5.01 -10.73 -2.49
CA LEU A 236 -4.96 -12.16 -2.14
C LEU A 236 -3.76 -12.48 -1.25
N ARG A 237 -3.93 -13.41 -0.30
CA ARG A 237 -2.88 -13.92 0.60
C ARG A 237 -2.18 -12.78 1.37
N ALA A 238 -0.88 -12.59 1.17
CA ALA A 238 -0.10 -11.51 1.79
C ALA A 238 -0.29 -10.15 1.09
N GLY A 239 -1.08 -10.10 0.02
CA GLY A 239 -1.45 -8.87 -0.65
C GLY A 239 -0.50 -8.44 -1.76
N ASN A 240 -0.51 -7.13 -2.02
CA ASN A 240 0.20 -6.46 -3.10
C ASN A 240 1.29 -5.53 -2.58
N ALA A 241 2.09 -4.98 -3.50
CA ALA A 241 2.89 -3.80 -3.23
C ALA A 241 1.97 -2.66 -2.72
N PRO A 242 2.22 -2.11 -1.51
CA PRO A 242 1.42 -1.02 -0.97
C PRO A 242 1.64 0.29 -1.71
N LEU A 243 0.56 1.00 -2.05
CA LEU A 243 0.58 2.28 -2.75
C LEU A 243 1.49 3.29 -2.06
N GLU A 244 1.29 3.48 -0.76
CA GLU A 244 2.03 4.44 0.04
C GLU A 244 3.53 4.13 0.09
N GLU A 245 3.91 2.85 0.11
CA GLU A 245 5.31 2.45 0.13
C GLU A 245 5.97 2.67 -1.22
N ALA A 246 5.27 2.32 -2.31
CA ALA A 246 5.76 2.52 -3.66
C ALA A 246 5.98 4.00 -3.99
N VAL A 247 5.04 4.87 -3.62
CA VAL A 247 5.13 6.32 -3.85
C VAL A 247 6.29 6.94 -3.10
N LEU A 248 6.40 6.69 -1.78
CA LEU A 248 7.46 7.28 -0.97
C LEU A 248 8.83 6.72 -1.32
N SER A 249 8.91 5.42 -1.60
CA SER A 249 10.18 4.78 -1.95
C SER A 249 10.66 5.18 -3.36
N ALA A 250 9.76 5.37 -4.32
CA ALA A 250 10.13 5.90 -5.64
C ALA A 250 10.74 7.31 -5.50
N ARG A 251 10.13 8.17 -4.69
CA ARG A 251 10.63 9.53 -4.43
C ARG A 251 11.99 9.52 -3.74
N HIS A 252 12.10 8.85 -2.60
CA HIS A 252 13.27 8.94 -1.72
C HIS A 252 14.43 8.03 -2.13
N LEU A 253 14.14 6.86 -2.71
CA LEU A 253 15.18 5.86 -3.04
C LEU A 253 15.55 5.84 -4.52
N LEU A 254 14.64 6.22 -5.42
CA LEU A 254 14.91 6.31 -6.86
C LEU A 254 15.06 7.75 -7.36
N GLY A 255 14.70 8.75 -6.57
CA GLY A 255 14.69 10.15 -6.99
C GLY A 255 13.62 10.45 -8.03
N VAL A 256 12.53 9.67 -8.07
CA VAL A 256 11.47 9.78 -9.06
C VAL A 256 10.17 10.22 -8.40
N ASP A 257 9.63 11.34 -8.86
CA ASP A 257 8.31 11.80 -8.45
C ASP A 257 7.21 11.10 -9.29
N THR A 258 6.23 10.54 -8.60
CA THR A 258 5.06 9.91 -9.21
C THR A 258 3.94 10.91 -9.49
N GLY A 259 4.04 12.14 -8.95
CA GLY A 259 2.99 13.16 -9.03
C GLY A 259 1.83 12.95 -8.04
N ILE A 260 1.88 11.89 -7.22
CA ILE A 260 0.88 11.62 -6.20
C ILE A 260 1.14 12.47 -4.96
N ASP A 261 0.08 13.12 -4.48
CA ASP A 261 0.04 13.89 -3.25
C ASP A 261 0.04 12.95 -2.04
N SER A 262 1.25 12.68 -1.52
CA SER A 262 1.45 11.77 -0.39
C SER A 262 0.74 12.22 0.89
N THR A 263 0.39 13.51 1.02
CA THR A 263 -0.31 14.03 2.20
C THR A 263 -1.76 13.57 2.30
N LYS A 264 -2.34 13.05 1.21
CA LYS A 264 -3.71 12.51 1.16
C LYS A 264 -3.79 11.02 1.45
N LEU A 265 -2.66 10.32 1.43
CA LEU A 265 -2.61 8.87 1.60
C LEU A 265 -3.14 8.38 2.97
N PRO A 266 -2.91 9.07 4.12
CA PRO A 266 -3.50 8.65 5.38
C PRO A 266 -5.03 8.63 5.37
N ALA A 267 -5.67 9.66 4.79
CA ALA A 267 -7.12 9.74 4.73
C ALA A 267 -7.71 8.67 3.78
N LEU A 268 -7.02 8.40 2.67
CA LEU A 268 -7.33 7.30 1.76
C LEU A 268 -7.22 5.95 2.48
N ALA A 269 -6.08 5.67 3.12
CA ALA A 269 -5.85 4.44 3.86
C ALA A 269 -6.86 4.23 5.00
N ALA A 270 -7.22 5.29 5.74
CA ALA A 270 -8.23 5.21 6.77
C ALA A 270 -9.63 4.85 6.19
N SER A 271 -9.94 5.32 4.99
CA SER A 271 -11.21 4.98 4.31
C SER A 271 -11.21 3.53 3.82
N VAL A 272 -10.10 3.08 3.24
CA VAL A 272 -9.91 1.68 2.82
C VAL A 272 -9.91 0.74 4.02
N SER A 273 -9.27 1.11 5.13
CA SER A 273 -9.25 0.34 6.37
C SER A 273 -10.65 0.14 6.95
N ARG A 274 -11.46 1.21 7.00
CA ARG A 274 -12.87 1.10 7.44
C ARG A 274 -13.70 0.21 6.51
N ALA A 275 -13.57 0.38 5.20
CA ALA A 275 -14.35 -0.37 4.22
C ALA A 275 -13.95 -1.86 4.16
N SER A 276 -12.66 -2.17 4.30
CA SER A 276 -12.15 -3.56 4.25
C SER A 276 -12.30 -4.30 5.57
N GLY A 277 -12.46 -3.59 6.69
CA GLY A 277 -12.31 -4.15 8.03
C GLY A 277 -10.87 -4.50 8.40
N VAL A 278 -9.88 -4.19 7.55
CA VAL A 278 -8.46 -4.44 7.81
C VAL A 278 -7.86 -3.23 8.53
N ALA A 279 -7.42 -3.41 9.76
CA ALA A 279 -6.81 -2.35 10.56
C ALA A 279 -5.43 -1.95 10.01
N ILE A 280 -5.12 -0.64 10.06
CA ILE A 280 -3.76 -0.15 9.82
C ILE A 280 -2.89 -0.56 11.00
N TRP A 281 -1.90 -1.42 10.75
CA TRP A 281 -0.94 -1.82 11.76
C TRP A 281 -0.15 -0.60 12.27
N PRO A 282 0.04 -0.41 13.60
CA PRO A 282 0.72 0.78 14.12
C PRO A 282 2.12 1.04 13.57
N SER A 283 2.84 0.00 13.12
CA SER A 283 4.16 0.14 12.51
C SER A 283 4.17 -0.10 11.00
N LYS A 284 3.00 -0.03 10.35
CA LYS A 284 2.88 -0.09 8.88
C LYS A 284 3.72 1.04 8.28
N PRO A 285 4.71 0.77 7.41
CA PRO A 285 5.51 1.82 6.80
C PRO A 285 4.63 2.92 6.18
N VAL A 286 5.05 4.18 6.34
CA VAL A 286 4.38 5.40 5.86
C VAL A 286 3.11 5.78 6.65
N LEU A 287 2.24 4.82 7.00
CA LEU A 287 0.90 5.10 7.54
C LEU A 287 0.74 4.85 9.05
N GLY A 288 1.63 4.04 9.62
CA GLY A 288 1.51 3.57 10.99
C GLY A 288 1.64 4.72 11.99
N SER A 289 0.77 4.72 13.01
CA SER A 289 0.78 5.72 14.09
C SER A 289 2.12 5.77 14.84
N ASN A 290 2.89 4.69 14.81
CA ASN A 290 4.18 4.56 15.50
C ASN A 290 5.37 4.90 14.60
N CYS A 291 5.19 5.12 13.30
CA CYS A 291 6.30 5.44 12.39
C CYS A 291 6.99 6.77 12.72
N PHE A 292 6.28 7.68 13.37
CA PHE A 292 6.77 9.01 13.78
C PHE A 292 6.63 9.24 15.28
N ALA A 293 6.46 8.15 16.04
CA ALA A 293 6.40 8.16 17.48
C ALA A 293 7.81 8.13 18.08
N GLN A 294 8.10 9.04 19.01
CA GLN A 294 9.39 9.10 19.69
C GLN A 294 9.24 8.88 21.19
N GLU A 295 9.98 7.90 21.72
CA GLU A 295 10.02 7.62 23.16
C GLU A 295 11.28 8.21 23.83
N THR A 296 12.40 8.30 23.11
CA THR A 296 13.74 8.53 23.68
C THR A 296 14.23 9.98 23.67
N GLY A 297 13.39 10.97 23.36
CA GLY A 297 13.70 12.39 23.55
C GLY A 297 14.80 12.97 22.65
N ILE A 298 15.12 12.31 21.53
CA ILE A 298 16.05 12.83 20.50
C ILE A 298 15.30 13.87 19.65
N ILE A 299 15.01 15.02 20.27
CA ILE A 299 14.11 16.05 19.72
C ILE A 299 14.88 17.12 18.93
N ASN A 300 16.19 17.27 19.18
CA ASN A 300 16.95 18.44 18.69
C ASN A 300 17.30 18.40 17.19
N ASN A 301 17.31 17.22 16.56
CA ASN A 301 17.47 17.09 15.11
C ASN A 301 16.78 15.83 14.57
N PRO A 302 15.51 15.93 14.11
CA PRO A 302 14.75 14.78 13.61
C PRO A 302 15.42 14.04 12.47
N SER A 303 16.24 14.71 11.65
CA SER A 303 16.94 14.09 10.51
C SER A 303 17.95 13.02 10.91
N VAL A 304 18.30 12.91 12.20
CA VAL A 304 19.21 11.88 12.72
C VAL A 304 18.49 10.53 12.84
N THR A 305 17.18 10.53 13.06
CA THR A 305 16.40 9.34 13.39
C THR A 305 15.30 9.05 12.37
N GLU A 306 14.90 10.04 11.56
CA GLU A 306 13.78 9.92 10.63
C GLU A 306 14.27 9.97 9.17
N PRO A 307 13.83 9.04 8.31
CA PRO A 307 14.24 9.02 6.90
C PRO A 307 13.61 10.15 6.07
N TYR A 308 12.50 10.74 6.54
CA TYR A 308 11.78 11.85 5.92
C TYR A 308 10.86 12.52 6.95
N ASP A 309 10.41 13.75 6.68
CA ASP A 309 9.55 14.48 7.61
C ASP A 309 8.10 13.97 7.53
N PRO A 310 7.39 13.75 8.66
CA PRO A 310 6.01 13.27 8.64
C PRO A 310 5.03 14.18 7.91
N SER A 311 5.32 15.49 7.80
CA SER A 311 4.48 16.42 7.02
C SER A 311 4.46 16.07 5.53
N GLU A 312 5.48 15.38 5.00
CA GLU A 312 5.49 14.89 3.61
C GLU A 312 4.36 13.90 3.34
N VAL A 313 3.87 13.23 4.37
CA VAL A 313 2.79 12.23 4.29
C VAL A 313 1.53 12.70 5.02
N GLY A 314 1.45 13.98 5.40
CA GLY A 314 0.28 14.55 6.07
C GLY A 314 0.11 14.05 7.51
N LEU A 315 1.18 13.59 8.15
CA LEU A 315 1.20 13.14 9.53
C LEU A 315 2.00 14.11 10.41
N ALA A 316 1.93 13.88 11.72
CA ALA A 316 2.68 14.63 12.72
C ALA A 316 3.49 13.69 13.61
N ARG A 317 4.60 14.20 14.16
CA ARG A 317 5.35 13.51 15.21
C ARG A 317 4.48 13.39 16.45
N SER A 318 4.64 12.30 17.18
CA SER A 318 3.99 12.11 18.48
C SER A 318 5.02 11.73 19.54
N ILE A 319 4.83 12.23 20.75
CA ILE A 319 5.65 11.85 21.89
C ILE A 319 4.98 10.68 22.57
N VAL A 320 5.72 9.58 22.73
CA VAL A 320 5.26 8.39 23.43
C VAL A 320 5.97 8.32 24.78
N ILE A 321 5.19 8.13 25.84
CA ILE A 321 5.71 8.10 27.20
C ILE A 321 5.61 6.68 27.72
N GLY A 322 6.75 6.00 27.75
CA GLY A 322 6.82 4.62 28.22
C GLY A 322 8.09 4.33 29.00
N LYS A 323 8.40 3.05 29.13
CA LYS A 323 9.57 2.52 29.85
C LYS A 323 10.90 3.15 29.40
N HIS A 324 11.04 3.51 28.13
CA HIS A 324 12.27 4.07 27.57
C HIS A 324 12.28 5.60 27.54
N ALA A 325 11.27 6.25 28.13
CA ALA A 325 11.26 7.70 28.27
C ALA A 325 12.53 8.20 28.96
N VAL A 326 12.96 9.40 28.57
CA VAL A 326 14.00 10.17 29.24
C VAL A 326 13.38 11.42 29.84
N ARG A 327 14.12 12.12 30.71
CA ARG A 327 13.65 13.36 31.35
C ARG A 327 13.04 14.34 30.35
N ASN A 328 13.73 14.56 29.23
CA ASN A 328 13.27 15.49 28.20
C ASN A 328 11.94 15.06 27.56
N THR A 329 11.68 13.75 27.44
CA THR A 329 10.39 13.22 26.97
C THR A 329 9.26 13.64 27.91
N VAL A 330 9.46 13.48 29.22
CA VAL A 330 8.47 13.83 30.26
C VAL A 330 8.22 15.34 30.29
N VAL A 331 9.28 16.14 30.23
CA VAL A 331 9.18 17.62 30.17
C VAL A 331 8.42 18.06 28.92
N ALA A 332 8.76 17.52 27.76
CA ALA A 332 8.10 17.89 26.50
C ALA A 332 6.63 17.50 26.49
N ALA A 333 6.29 16.29 26.95
CA ALA A 333 4.91 15.85 27.01
C ALA A 333 4.04 16.64 28.00
N LEU A 334 4.58 17.02 29.17
CA LEU A 334 3.86 17.90 30.10
C LEU A 334 3.70 19.32 29.53
N ALA A 335 4.69 19.81 28.79
CA ALA A 335 4.61 21.11 28.13
C ALA A 335 3.51 21.14 27.04
N GLU A 336 3.26 20.04 26.33
CA GLU A 336 2.15 19.91 25.36
C GLU A 336 0.77 20.11 26.01
N ILE A 337 0.62 19.79 27.30
CA ILE A 337 -0.60 20.02 28.08
C ILE A 337 -0.53 21.27 28.97
N GLY A 338 0.48 22.13 28.77
CA GLY A 338 0.62 23.42 29.46
C GLY A 338 1.20 23.36 30.87
N ILE A 339 1.89 22.27 31.23
CA ILE A 339 2.51 22.08 32.55
C ILE A 339 4.04 22.23 32.42
N GLU A 340 4.59 23.23 33.11
CA GLU A 340 6.03 23.36 33.29
C GLU A 340 6.46 22.58 34.53
N VAL A 341 7.48 21.74 34.38
CA VAL A 341 8.04 20.93 35.47
C VAL A 341 9.54 21.17 35.56
N ASP A 342 10.06 21.26 36.78
CA ASP A 342 11.50 21.37 36.98
C ASP A 342 12.23 20.03 36.75
N ARG A 343 13.56 20.05 36.77
CA ARG A 343 14.36 18.84 36.52
C ARG A 343 14.17 17.76 37.57
N ASN A 344 14.01 18.13 38.84
CA ASN A 344 13.90 17.17 39.93
C ASN A 344 12.55 16.46 39.90
N ASP A 345 11.48 17.22 39.68
CA ASP A 345 10.13 16.68 39.57
C ASP A 345 9.99 15.81 38.30
N ALA A 346 10.60 16.22 37.19
CA ALA A 346 10.65 15.40 35.99
C ALA A 346 11.39 14.06 36.20
N ASP A 347 12.48 14.06 36.97
CA ASP A 347 13.20 12.83 37.33
C ASP A 347 12.37 11.90 38.22
N ARG A 348 11.64 12.46 39.20
CA ARG A 348 10.74 11.69 40.07
C ARG A 348 9.58 11.09 39.28
N LEU A 349 8.92 11.90 38.45
CA LEU A 349 7.82 11.45 37.60
C LEU A 349 8.27 10.38 36.61
N LEU A 350 9.49 10.50 36.07
CA LEU A 350 10.06 9.50 35.16
C LEU A 350 10.15 8.10 35.79
N VAL A 351 10.45 8.00 37.10
CA VAL A 351 10.46 6.70 37.80
C VAL A 351 9.05 6.09 37.85
N ALA A 352 8.04 6.90 38.20
CA ALA A 352 6.64 6.47 38.24
C ALA A 352 6.14 6.04 36.85
N VAL A 353 6.42 6.85 35.83
CA VAL A 353 6.12 6.55 34.42
C VAL A 353 6.68 5.19 34.00
N ARG A 354 7.96 4.91 34.31
CA ARG A 354 8.59 3.64 33.95
C ARG A 354 7.97 2.45 34.66
N SER A 355 7.62 2.62 35.93
CA SER A 355 6.94 1.58 36.73
C SER A 355 5.55 1.29 36.17
N ALA A 356 4.72 2.32 35.99
CA ALA A 356 3.37 2.19 35.43
C ALA A 356 3.41 1.56 34.03
N SER A 357 4.28 2.05 33.13
CA SER A 357 4.41 1.48 31.79
C SER A 357 4.78 -0.01 31.81
N ALA A 358 5.69 -0.40 32.71
CA ALA A 358 6.10 -1.80 32.86
C ALA A 358 4.97 -2.69 33.39
N GLN A 359 4.19 -2.20 34.36
CA GLN A 359 3.03 -2.92 34.92
C GLN A 359 1.88 -3.06 33.91
N MET A 360 1.65 -2.03 33.10
CA MET A 360 0.55 -1.99 32.13
C MET A 360 0.91 -2.63 30.78
N HIS A 361 2.18 -2.95 30.56
CA HIS A 361 2.71 -3.46 29.29
C HIS A 361 2.40 -2.56 28.08
N ARG A 362 2.33 -1.24 28.30
CA ARG A 362 2.12 -0.22 27.26
C ARG A 362 2.63 1.15 27.68
N SER A 363 2.66 2.09 26.74
CA SER A 363 2.87 3.50 27.02
C SER A 363 1.68 4.11 27.74
N LEU A 364 1.93 5.20 28.47
CA LEU A 364 0.90 5.96 29.17
C LEU A 364 0.18 6.90 28.20
N THR A 365 -1.10 7.13 28.45
CA THR A 365 -1.84 8.21 27.80
C THR A 365 -1.48 9.57 28.42
N PRO A 366 -1.75 10.69 27.73
CA PRO A 366 -1.59 12.03 28.32
C PRO A 366 -2.34 12.19 29.65
N ASP A 367 -3.54 11.63 29.75
CA ASP A 367 -4.35 11.67 30.98
C ASP A 367 -3.69 10.89 32.12
N GLU A 368 -3.12 9.72 31.84
CA GLU A 368 -2.41 8.91 32.84
C GLU A 368 -1.12 9.59 33.31
N LEU A 369 -0.39 10.25 32.41
CA LEU A 369 0.76 11.07 32.79
C LEU A 369 0.33 12.20 33.73
N PHE A 370 -0.76 12.89 33.40
CA PHE A 370 -1.29 13.98 34.20
C PHE A 370 -1.71 13.52 35.60
N LEU A 371 -2.34 12.35 35.70
CA LEU A 371 -2.70 11.75 36.99
C LEU A 371 -1.45 11.43 37.81
N LEU A 372 -0.43 10.80 37.23
CA LEU A 372 0.83 10.54 37.94
C LEU A 372 1.52 11.83 38.41
N TYR A 373 1.48 12.88 37.60
CA TYR A 373 1.99 14.19 37.99
C TYR A 373 1.20 14.78 39.17
N SER A 374 -0.12 14.72 39.11
CA SER A 374 -1.02 15.25 40.15
C SER A 374 -0.84 14.51 41.48
N ASP A 375 -0.72 13.19 41.45
CA ASP A 375 -0.46 12.33 42.61
C ASP A 375 0.91 12.65 43.25
N MET A 376 1.94 12.84 42.41
CA MET A 376 3.27 13.22 42.86
C MET A 376 3.29 14.58 43.57
N VAL A 377 2.55 15.57 43.05
CA VAL A 377 2.44 16.92 43.63
C VAL A 377 1.61 16.91 44.92
N SER A 378 0.55 16.11 44.97
CA SER A 378 -0.37 16.02 46.11
C SER A 378 0.17 15.17 47.27
N GLY A 379 1.13 14.29 47.00
CA GLY A 379 1.73 13.38 47.99
C GLY A 379 1.02 12.03 48.16
N ASP A 380 -0.05 11.79 47.40
CA ASP A 380 -0.84 10.55 47.37
C ASP A 380 -0.30 9.63 46.26
N ASN A 381 0.78 8.90 46.53
CA ASN A 381 1.42 8.05 45.51
C ASN A 381 0.67 6.71 45.33
N THR A 382 -0.29 6.66 44.41
CA THR A 382 -1.18 5.50 44.21
C THR A 382 -0.55 4.27 43.53
N TYR A 383 0.67 4.40 42.98
CA TYR A 383 1.33 3.35 42.18
C TYR A 383 2.60 2.72 42.80
N CYS A 384 3.03 3.21 43.96
CA CYS A 384 4.16 2.64 44.72
C CYS A 384 3.67 1.89 45.95
N ASP A 385 3.10 0.70 45.77
CA ASP A 385 3.13 -0.29 46.84
C ASP A 385 4.56 -0.86 46.90
N GLU A 386 5.42 -0.27 47.74
CA GLU A 386 6.59 -1.01 48.22
C GLU A 386 6.06 -2.22 49.03
N PRO A 387 6.52 -3.45 48.78
CA PRO A 387 6.14 -4.58 49.62
C PRO A 387 6.64 -4.31 51.03
N ALA A 388 5.71 -4.20 51.98
CA ALA A 388 6.01 -3.95 53.39
C ALA A 388 7.13 -4.89 53.87
N GLY A 389 8.26 -4.30 54.25
CA GLY A 389 9.42 -5.03 54.77
C GLY A 389 9.07 -5.84 56.02
N PRO A 390 9.86 -6.88 56.35
CA PRO A 390 9.51 -7.85 57.37
C PRO A 390 9.50 -7.17 58.75
N THR A 391 8.36 -7.25 59.44
CA THR A 391 8.20 -6.83 60.83
C THR A 391 9.16 -7.65 61.72
N GLY A 392 10.06 -6.96 62.43
CA GLY A 392 11.04 -7.55 63.34
C GLY A 392 10.44 -8.33 64.51
N PRO A 393 11.24 -9.15 65.21
CA PRO A 393 10.74 -10.19 66.10
C PRO A 393 10.19 -9.62 67.42
N ALA A 394 9.03 -10.12 67.84
CA ALA A 394 8.45 -9.85 69.15
C ALA A 394 9.33 -10.43 70.26
N GLY A 395 9.69 -9.59 71.24
CA GLY A 395 10.41 -9.99 72.45
C GLY A 395 9.57 -10.87 73.37
N PRO A 396 10.20 -11.64 74.29
CA PRO A 396 9.52 -12.63 75.10
C PRO A 396 8.79 -11.98 76.29
N ALA A 397 7.58 -12.46 76.58
CA ALA A 397 6.85 -12.11 77.79
C ALA A 397 7.14 -13.13 78.91
N GLU A 398 7.30 -12.60 80.13
CA GLU A 398 7.47 -13.30 81.41
C GLU A 398 6.33 -14.24 81.79
#